data_AF-A0A212FI71-F1
#
_entry.id   AF-A0A212FI71-F1
#
_cell.length_a   1.000
_cell.length_b   1.000
_cell.length_c   1.000
_cell.angle_alpha   90.00
_cell.angle_beta   90.00
_cell.angle_gamma   90.00
#
_symmetry.space_group_name_H-M   'P 1'
#
loop_
_entity.id
_entity.type
_entity.pdbx_description
1 polymer ?
#
loop_
_entity_poly.entity_id
_entity_poly.type
_entity_poly.pdbx_seq_one_letter_code
_entity_poly.pdbx_strand_id
1 'polypeptide(L)'
;MANQEKESEKQEEKKRRVPLYPGFPELARSDVSIYPSYSRLALAYRVVCRHRYHWAKVAQRRQFMNELHSFERLQPNALDGVRVHREFSQGILSHKIPSRRYMQKLTPDPLNTHQRMRVEEIISGRVNFSQK
;
A
#
# COMPACT_ATOMS: atom_id res chain seq x y z
N MET A 1 -18.75 3.85 -25.06
CA MET A 1 -18.13 4.58 -23.92
C MET A 1 -16.61 4.51 -24.00
N ALA A 2 -15.99 4.98 -25.11
CA ALA A 2 -14.54 4.85 -25.31
C ALA A 2 -13.90 6.09 -25.97
N ASN A 3 -14.60 7.23 -25.96
CA ASN A 3 -14.18 8.45 -26.66
C ASN A 3 -13.86 9.63 -25.73
N GLN A 4 -13.84 9.45 -24.41
CA GLN A 4 -13.54 10.54 -23.46
C GLN A 4 -12.12 10.48 -22.88
N GLU A 5 -11.38 9.38 -23.06
CA GLU A 5 -10.05 9.22 -22.47
C GLU A 5 -8.89 9.67 -23.39
N LYS A 6 -9.17 10.04 -24.65
CA LYS A 6 -8.12 10.46 -25.61
C LYS A 6 -7.91 11.97 -25.71
N GLU A 7 -8.71 12.79 -25.03
CA GLU A 7 -8.60 14.25 -25.11
C GLU A 7 -7.71 14.87 -24.01
N SER A 8 -7.32 14.10 -22.98
CA SER A 8 -6.49 14.60 -21.87
C SER A 8 -4.98 14.54 -22.11
N GLU A 9 -4.49 13.85 -23.14
CA GLU A 9 -3.04 13.63 -23.36
C GLU A 9 -2.41 14.48 -24.48
N LYS A 10 -3.17 15.37 -25.13
CA LYS A 10 -2.66 16.24 -26.23
C LYS A 10 -2.77 17.73 -25.96
N GLN A 11 -2.52 18.14 -24.72
CA GLN A 11 -2.07 19.51 -24.47
C GLN A 11 -0.55 19.54 -24.58
N GLU A 12 -0.04 19.41 -25.82
CA GLU A 12 1.33 19.81 -26.11
C GLU A 12 1.47 21.28 -25.72
N GLU A 13 2.22 21.53 -24.65
CA GLU A 13 2.62 22.85 -24.21
C GLU A 13 3.17 23.61 -25.42
N LYS A 14 2.36 24.50 -25.99
CA LYS A 14 2.81 25.46 -27.00
C LYS A 14 3.86 26.35 -26.35
N LYS A 15 5.13 25.92 -26.43
CA LYS A 15 6.29 26.69 -25.97
C LYS A 15 6.25 28.02 -26.69
N ARG A 16 5.87 29.08 -25.96
CA ARG A 16 5.84 30.46 -26.47
C ARG A 16 7.24 30.74 -27.03
N ARG A 17 7.36 30.95 -28.34
CA ARG A 17 8.64 31.30 -28.96
C ARG A 17 9.04 32.67 -28.42
N VAL A 18 10.02 32.69 -27.52
CA VAL A 18 10.60 33.93 -27.00
C VAL A 18 11.22 34.67 -28.19
N PRO A 19 10.95 35.97 -28.39
CA PRO A 19 11.54 36.72 -29.49
C PRO A 19 13.06 36.65 -29.41
N LEU A 20 13.69 36.06 -30.43
CA LEU A 20 15.15 36.04 -30.55
C LEU A 20 15.63 37.45 -30.85
N TYR A 21 16.38 38.04 -29.92
CA TYR A 21 17.11 39.27 -30.18
C TYR A 21 18.37 38.95 -31.00
N PRO A 22 18.55 39.55 -32.19
CA PRO A 22 19.74 39.33 -33.01
C PRO A 22 20.98 39.82 -32.24
N GLY A 23 21.93 38.92 -31.97
CA GLY A 23 23.19 39.23 -31.26
C GLY A 23 23.34 38.59 -29.87
N PHE A 24 22.28 38.06 -29.27
CA PHE A 24 22.35 37.40 -27.95
C PHE A 24 21.54 36.10 -27.88
N PRO A 25 22.04 34.99 -28.48
CA PRO A 25 21.34 33.70 -28.49
C PRO A 25 21.19 33.07 -27.09
N GLU A 26 21.97 33.53 -26.10
CA GLU A 26 21.92 33.06 -24.73
C GLU A 26 20.60 33.42 -24.00
N LEU A 27 19.92 34.49 -24.42
CA LEU A 27 18.63 34.93 -23.86
C LEU A 27 17.45 34.05 -24.32
N ALA A 28 17.65 33.18 -25.32
CA ALA A 28 16.62 32.23 -25.75
C ALA A 28 16.49 31.02 -24.81
N ARG A 29 17.40 30.88 -23.84
CA ARG A 29 17.35 29.82 -22.82
C ARG A 29 16.32 30.20 -21.74
N SER A 30 15.54 29.22 -21.29
CA SER A 30 14.53 29.40 -20.22
C SER A 30 15.11 29.90 -18.90
N ASP A 31 16.40 29.61 -18.68
CA ASP A 31 17.07 29.80 -17.40
C ASP A 31 17.74 31.19 -17.29
N VAL A 32 17.63 32.02 -18.33
CA VAL A 32 18.25 33.34 -18.43
C VAL A 32 17.17 34.41 -18.50
N SER A 33 17.17 35.35 -17.56
CA SER A 33 16.26 36.50 -17.61
C SER A 33 16.67 37.45 -18.75
N ILE A 34 15.70 37.95 -19.50
CA ILE A 34 15.89 38.94 -20.59
C ILE A 34 16.62 40.19 -20.08
N TYR A 35 16.50 40.52 -18.79
CA TYR A 35 17.24 41.60 -18.15
C TYR A 35 18.42 41.04 -17.35
N PRO A 36 19.68 41.37 -17.68
CA PRO A 36 20.86 40.85 -17.00
C PRO A 36 20.97 41.28 -15.53
N SER A 37 20.26 42.35 -15.12
CA SER A 37 20.19 42.78 -13.72
C SER A 37 19.48 41.77 -12.80
N TYR A 38 18.52 40.98 -13.31
CA TYR A 38 17.83 39.95 -12.53
C TYR A 38 18.60 38.63 -12.45
N SER A 39 19.59 38.40 -13.34
CA SER A 39 20.41 37.18 -13.34
C SER A 39 21.29 37.03 -12.09
N ARG A 40 21.57 38.14 -11.40
CA ARG A 40 22.40 38.19 -10.17
C ARG A 40 21.58 38.41 -8.90
N LEU A 41 20.25 38.41 -8.98
CA LEU A 41 19.41 38.55 -7.79
C LEU A 41 19.41 37.25 -6.99
N ALA A 42 20.31 37.15 -6.02
CA ALA A 42 20.22 36.13 -4.98
C ALA A 42 19.03 36.43 -4.07
N LEU A 43 18.19 35.42 -3.83
CA LEU A 43 17.15 35.52 -2.81
C LEU A 43 17.82 35.79 -1.45
N ALA A 44 17.27 36.75 -0.70
CA ALA A 44 17.74 37.03 0.64
C ALA A 44 17.73 35.73 1.46
N TYR A 45 18.79 35.48 2.22
CA TYR A 45 18.99 34.22 2.93
C TYR A 45 17.79 33.79 3.79
N ARG A 46 17.12 34.76 4.43
CA ARG A 46 15.88 34.53 5.21
C ARG A 46 14.76 33.86 4.39
N VAL A 47 14.61 34.24 3.13
CA VAL A 47 13.60 33.66 2.22
C VAL A 47 13.95 32.21 1.89
N VAL A 48 15.22 31.95 1.60
CA VAL A 48 15.73 30.59 1.34
C VAL A 48 15.51 29.70 2.56
N CYS A 49 15.84 30.16 3.77
CA CYS A 49 15.60 29.43 5.01
C CYS A 49 14.12 29.12 5.22
N ARG A 50 13.23 30.10 5.00
CA ARG A 50 11.77 29.89 5.12
C ARG A 50 11.27 28.83 4.13
N HIS A 51 11.77 28.86 2.90
CA HIS A 51 11.42 27.87 1.88
C HIS A 51 11.89 26.47 2.27
N ARG A 52 13.15 26.33 2.71
CA ARG A 52 13.70 25.05 3.20
C ARG A 52 12.90 24.49 4.37
N TYR A 53 12.55 25.36 5.34
CA TYR A 53 11.75 24.95 6.50
C TYR A 53 10.34 24.49 6.09
N HIS A 54 9.69 25.21 5.19
CA HIS A 54 8.38 24.83 4.68
C HIS A 54 8.40 23.46 4.00
N TRP A 55 9.40 23.23 3.15
CA TRP A 55 9.53 21.96 2.42
C TRP A 55 9.87 20.80 3.35
N ALA A 56 10.74 21.02 4.35
CA ALA A 56 11.02 20.04 5.38
C ALA A 56 9.75 19.64 6.15
N LYS A 57 8.90 20.62 6.53
CA LYS A 57 7.62 20.36 7.19
C LYS A 57 6.66 19.54 6.32
N VAL A 58 6.56 19.87 5.02
CA VAL A 58 5.73 19.12 4.08
C VAL A 58 6.23 17.68 3.93
N ALA A 59 7.55 17.50 3.80
CA ALA A 59 8.16 16.17 3.70
C ALA A 59 7.93 15.33 4.95
N GLN A 60 8.14 15.89 6.14
CA GLN A 60 7.86 15.23 7.42
C GLN A 60 6.41 14.80 7.55
N ARG A 61 5.46 15.69 7.19
CA ARG A 61 4.04 15.35 7.23
C ARG A 61 3.72 14.20 6.28
N ARG A 62 4.27 14.22 5.06
CA ARG A 62 4.07 13.13 4.09
C ARG A 62 4.61 11.81 4.61
N GLN A 63 5.82 11.81 5.17
CA GLN A 63 6.40 10.62 5.78
C GLN A 63 5.52 10.09 6.92
N PHE A 64 5.10 10.96 7.84
CA PHE A 64 4.25 10.58 8.96
C PHE A 64 2.93 9.93 8.51
N MET A 65 2.26 10.50 7.50
CA MET A 65 1.02 9.92 6.99
C MET A 65 1.25 8.56 6.33
N ASN A 66 2.36 8.38 5.61
CA ASN A 66 2.73 7.09 5.04
C ASN A 66 2.95 6.03 6.12
N GLU A 67 3.66 6.40 7.20
CA GLU A 67 3.90 5.51 8.35
C GLU A 67 2.57 5.14 9.02
N LEU A 68 1.68 6.10 9.24
CA LEU A 68 0.36 5.87 9.83
C LEU A 68 -0.45 4.87 8.99
N HIS A 69 -0.53 5.07 7.67
CA HIS A 69 -1.22 4.13 6.79
C HIS A 69 -0.56 2.76 6.73
N SER A 70 0.77 2.69 6.87
CA SER A 70 1.47 1.40 6.95
C SER A 70 1.08 0.64 8.22
N PHE A 71 0.94 1.34 9.36
CA PHE A 71 0.49 0.73 10.61
C PHE A 71 -0.96 0.29 10.55
N GLU A 72 -1.84 1.11 9.98
CA GLU A 72 -3.24 0.76 9.76
C GLU A 72 -3.38 -0.53 8.93
N ARG A 73 -2.59 -0.68 7.86
CA ARG A 73 -2.56 -1.90 7.04
C ARG A 73 -2.00 -3.12 7.78
N LEU A 74 -1.14 -2.93 8.78
CA LEU A 74 -0.57 -4.01 9.58
C LEU A 74 -1.51 -4.50 10.70
N GLN A 75 -2.47 -3.68 11.13
CA GLN A 75 -3.44 -4.07 12.16
C GLN A 75 -4.25 -5.34 11.84
N PRO A 76 -4.81 -5.55 10.62
CA PRO A 76 -5.50 -6.80 10.31
C PRO A 76 -4.55 -8.01 10.34
N ASN A 77 -3.31 -7.85 9.86
CA ASN A 77 -2.31 -8.91 9.89
C ASN A 77 -1.93 -9.31 11.33
N ALA A 78 -1.92 -8.35 12.26
CA ALA A 78 -1.67 -8.64 13.68
C ALA A 78 -2.81 -9.46 14.30
N LEU A 79 -4.07 -9.17 13.96
CA LEU A 79 -5.22 -9.97 14.39
C LEU A 79 -5.19 -11.38 13.79
N ASP A 80 -4.83 -11.51 12.52
CA ASP A 80 -4.70 -12.81 11.86
C ASP A 80 -3.55 -13.64 12.44
N GLY A 81 -2.42 -13.01 12.81
CA GLY A 81 -1.34 -13.69 13.54
C GLY A 81 -1.82 -14.28 14.87
N VAL A 82 -2.65 -13.54 15.62
CA VAL A 82 -3.26 -14.03 16.87
C VAL A 82 -4.25 -15.16 16.60
N ARG A 83 -5.05 -15.08 15.53
CA ARG A 83 -5.98 -16.15 15.13
C ARG A 83 -5.25 -17.43 14.75
N VAL A 84 -4.24 -17.35 13.90
CA VAL A 84 -3.39 -18.49 13.51
C VAL A 84 -2.72 -19.10 14.74
N HIS A 85 -2.18 -18.27 15.64
CA HIS A 85 -1.61 -18.76 16.89
C HIS A 85 -2.66 -19.49 17.73
N ARG A 86 -3.86 -18.92 17.91
CA ARG A 86 -4.93 -19.55 18.69
C ARG A 86 -5.42 -20.87 18.07
N GLU A 87 -5.53 -20.94 16.76
CA GLU A 87 -6.03 -22.11 16.03
C GLU A 87 -5.00 -23.24 15.95
N PHE A 88 -3.73 -22.93 15.64
CA PHE A 88 -2.72 -23.95 15.34
C PHE A 88 -1.77 -24.24 16.50
N SER A 89 -1.43 -23.25 17.32
CA SER A 89 -0.38 -23.44 18.33
C SER A 89 -0.88 -24.16 19.59
N GLN A 90 -2.17 -24.08 19.93
CA GLN A 90 -2.71 -24.80 21.09
C GLN A 90 -2.66 -26.32 20.93
N GLY A 91 -2.73 -26.83 19.70
CA GLY A 91 -2.58 -28.27 19.42
C GLY A 91 -1.12 -28.73 19.36
N ILE A 92 -0.18 -27.85 19.03
CA ILE A 92 1.24 -28.18 18.80
C ILE A 92 2.11 -27.89 20.03
N LEU A 93 1.85 -26.79 20.76
CA LEU A 93 2.64 -26.36 21.91
C LEU A 93 2.16 -26.95 23.25
N SER A 94 0.90 -27.39 23.32
CA SER A 94 0.38 -28.05 24.51
C SER A 94 0.68 -29.54 24.45
N HIS A 95 1.50 -30.04 25.39
CA HIS A 95 1.73 -31.48 25.56
C HIS A 95 0.47 -32.26 25.97
N LYS A 96 -0.60 -31.55 26.36
CA LYS A 96 -1.94 -32.11 26.60
C LYS A 96 -2.88 -31.70 25.48
N ILE A 97 -3.43 -32.70 24.80
CA ILE A 97 -4.49 -32.51 23.80
C ILE A 97 -5.70 -31.88 24.51
N PRO A 98 -6.16 -30.69 24.11
CA PRO A 98 -7.34 -30.09 24.70
C PRO A 98 -8.59 -30.93 24.43
N SER A 99 -9.62 -30.81 25.29
CA SER A 99 -10.85 -31.58 25.12
C SER A 99 -11.54 -31.27 23.79
N ARG A 100 -12.17 -32.27 23.18
CA ARG A 100 -12.84 -32.16 21.87
C ARG A 100 -13.88 -31.03 21.81
N ARG A 101 -14.53 -30.74 22.94
CA ARG A 101 -15.51 -29.65 23.09
C ARG A 101 -14.88 -28.26 23.07
N TYR A 102 -13.61 -28.14 23.50
CA TYR A 102 -12.84 -26.91 23.40
C TYR A 102 -12.36 -26.70 21.95
N MET A 103 -11.84 -27.75 21.29
CA MET A 103 -11.41 -27.69 19.89
C MET A 103 -12.53 -27.26 18.94
N GLN A 104 -13.75 -27.79 19.12
CA GLN A 104 -14.93 -27.40 18.32
C GLN A 104 -15.35 -25.93 18.51
N LYS A 105 -14.95 -25.27 19.60
CA LYS A 105 -15.20 -23.83 19.82
C LYS A 105 -14.13 -22.94 19.19
N LEU A 106 -12.92 -23.46 18.97
CA LEU A 106 -11.80 -22.73 18.38
C LEU A 106 -11.84 -22.79 16.87
N THR A 107 -12.20 -23.95 16.32
CA THR A 107 -12.30 -24.17 14.89
C THR A 107 -13.71 -24.66 14.58
N PRO A 108 -14.57 -23.84 13.93
CA PRO A 108 -15.85 -24.33 13.45
C PRO A 108 -15.55 -25.43 12.43
N ASP A 109 -16.11 -26.62 12.67
CA ASP A 109 -15.92 -27.75 11.78
C ASP A 109 -16.63 -27.45 10.45
N PRO A 110 -15.94 -27.54 9.29
CA PRO A 110 -16.56 -27.26 8.00
C PRO A 110 -17.59 -28.32 7.58
N LEU A 111 -17.70 -29.40 8.34
CA LEU A 111 -18.58 -30.54 8.05
C LEU A 111 -19.85 -30.47 8.89
N ASN A 112 -20.98 -30.77 8.26
CA ASN A 112 -22.23 -31.00 8.99
C ASN A 112 -22.12 -32.29 9.83
N THR A 113 -22.92 -32.44 10.88
CA THR A 113 -22.93 -33.64 11.76
C THR A 113 -22.99 -34.94 10.98
N HIS A 114 -23.86 -35.03 9.97
CA HIS A 114 -23.96 -36.20 9.09
C HIS A 114 -22.70 -36.47 8.28
N GLN A 115 -22.06 -35.43 7.75
CA GLN A 115 -20.82 -35.57 6.99
C GLN A 115 -19.67 -35.99 7.90
N ARG A 116 -19.63 -35.50 9.14
CA ARG A 116 -18.63 -35.89 10.13
C ARG A 116 -18.76 -37.34 10.57
N MET A 117 -19.99 -37.82 10.82
CA MET A 117 -20.22 -39.24 11.11
C MET A 117 -19.72 -40.12 9.96
N ARG A 118 -20.01 -39.73 8.72
CA ARG A 118 -19.52 -40.45 7.53
C ARG A 118 -17.99 -40.47 7.46
N VAL A 119 -17.32 -39.35 7.78
CA VAL A 119 -15.85 -39.31 7.85
C VAL A 119 -15.31 -40.22 8.95
N GLU A 120 -15.93 -40.23 10.14
CA GLU A 120 -15.54 -41.12 11.24
C GLU A 120 -15.74 -42.60 10.88
N GLU A 121 -16.80 -42.94 10.15
CA GLU A 121 -17.03 -44.29 9.60
C GLU A 121 -15.94 -44.69 8.59
N ILE A 122 -15.54 -43.76 7.71
CA ILE A 122 -14.46 -43.99 6.74
C ILE A 122 -13.12 -44.18 7.44
N ILE A 123 -12.78 -43.32 8.41
CA ILE A 123 -11.52 -43.39 9.17
C ILE A 123 -11.45 -44.65 10.02
N SER A 124 -12.58 -45.08 10.60
CA SER A 124 -12.66 -46.32 11.38
C SER A 124 -12.66 -47.59 10.53
N GLY A 125 -12.62 -47.47 9.19
CA GLY A 125 -12.55 -48.60 8.26
C GLY A 125 -13.83 -49.43 8.20
N ARG A 126 -14.95 -48.91 8.70
CA ARG A 126 -16.25 -49.63 8.75
C ARG A 126 -17.04 -49.53 7.46
N VAL A 127 -16.59 -48.74 6.49
CA VAL A 127 -17.28 -48.51 5.21
C VAL A 127 -16.70 -49.41 4.13
N ASN A 128 -17.52 -50.32 3.61
CA ASN A 128 -17.17 -51.13 2.45
C ASN A 128 -17.51 -50.37 1.16
N PHE A 129 -16.49 -49.84 0.48
CA PHE A 129 -16.64 -49.13 -0.80
C PHE A 129 -16.92 -50.07 -2.00
N SER A 130 -17.06 -51.37 -1.76
CA SER A 130 -17.07 -52.42 -2.80
C SER A 130 -18.44 -52.68 -3.44
N GLN A 131 -19.49 -51.95 -3.08
CA GLN A 131 -20.81 -52.13 -3.70
C GLN A 131 -21.16 -50.90 -4.55
N LYS A 132 -21.05 -51.06 -5.87
CA LYS A 132 -21.70 -50.24 -6.89
C LYS A 132 -22.80 -51.06 -7.55
#